data_AF-A0A0E0DNL1-F1
#
_entry.id   AF-A0A0E0DNL1-F1
#
_cell.length_a   1.000
_cell.length_b   1.000
_cell.length_c   1.000
_cell.angle_alpha   90.00
_cell.angle_beta   90.00
_cell.angle_gamma   90.00
#
_symmetry.space_group_name_H-M   'P 1'
#
loop_
_entity.id
_entity.type
_entity.pdbx_description
1 polymer ?
#
loop_
_entity_poly.entity_id
_entity_poly.type
_entity_poly.pdbx_seq_one_letter_code
_entity_poly.pdbx_strand_id
1 'polypeptide(L)'
;MLTGKSQRTLRCPHSTKMASSETPPPPSPSPGTGGAVPLAPALVGLLRFVLSSHLASPDPALPLFPSYCSRLLLDDDDDDQLEKLAAGLARCVEEGRLPVAAAAAAAGIPAGEAGSEEREREWEAVVLEKGNELKRMYDAVEFELHVQEPYFTQLRAGTKKVEGRLAAGNYNRIAEGSLLLFNKCLLLNVQAVRKYASFSEMLQAEMISEVLPGVGVYRKFYTEEKESLYGVLAISVSKPTAQPYITMTELLASLGSDGLGRLLGMVKTAGTVQDGLPPPRSVLISSCMKLHQPNVNGCSLTDAARALAKHVHRSSDGWWGSFHGSDVRKNQLASEIIDRLLRECCWMNIHLTQPYGPVYEIRVHEGYGARWSQDGSKFIGFLEPYSPEGFSKGWKH
;
A
#
# COMPACT_ATOMS: atom_id res chain seq x y z
N MET A 1 -19.90 33.86 50.31
CA MET A 1 -18.77 32.92 50.42
C MET A 1 -19.24 31.59 49.86
N LEU A 2 -18.88 31.31 48.59
CA LEU A 2 -17.93 30.25 48.18
C LEU A 2 -18.56 28.85 48.28
N THR A 3 -19.19 28.30 47.23
CA THR A 3 -18.66 27.68 45.97
C THR A 3 -18.70 26.16 46.06
N GLY A 4 -19.23 25.51 45.02
CA GLY A 4 -19.13 24.06 44.88
C GLY A 4 -20.00 23.43 43.79
N LYS A 5 -20.12 24.06 42.61
CA LYS A 5 -20.71 23.39 41.44
C LYS A 5 -19.66 22.43 40.87
N SER A 6 -19.94 21.13 40.99
CA SER A 6 -19.16 20.06 40.36
C SER A 6 -19.38 20.09 38.84
N GLN A 7 -18.44 20.69 38.11
CA GLN A 7 -18.31 20.51 36.67
C GLN A 7 -17.66 19.14 36.41
N ARG A 8 -18.45 18.16 35.97
CA ARG A 8 -17.91 16.98 35.29
C ARG A 8 -17.41 17.42 33.92
N THR A 9 -16.10 17.64 33.83
CA THR A 9 -15.37 17.77 32.58
C THR A 9 -15.48 16.46 31.80
N LEU A 10 -16.08 16.54 30.61
CA LEU A 10 -16.00 15.49 29.59
C LEU A 10 -14.51 15.28 29.24
N ARG A 11 -13.96 14.11 29.62
CA ARG A 11 -12.66 13.66 29.13
C ARG A 11 -12.81 13.33 27.64
N CYS A 12 -12.16 14.12 26.79
CA CYS A 12 -11.88 13.72 25.42
C CYS A 12 -11.09 12.39 25.42
N PRO A 13 -11.44 11.42 24.58
CA PRO A 13 -10.61 10.23 24.41
C PRO A 13 -9.27 10.64 23.79
N HIS A 14 -8.23 9.98 24.28
CA HIS A 14 -6.83 10.24 23.98
C HIS A 14 -6.57 10.40 22.48
N SER A 15 -5.98 11.54 22.13
CA SER A 15 -5.23 11.71 20.89
C SER A 15 -4.11 10.69 20.90
N THR A 16 -4.23 9.67 20.05
CA THR A 16 -3.18 8.69 19.80
C THR A 16 -1.96 9.46 19.35
N LYS A 17 -0.96 9.56 20.22
CA LYS A 17 0.38 10.04 19.86
C LYS A 17 0.84 9.23 18.66
N MET A 18 1.00 9.87 17.51
CA MET A 18 1.85 9.35 16.44
C MET A 18 3.25 9.22 17.03
N ALA A 19 3.59 8.00 17.40
CA ALA A 19 4.95 7.62 17.73
C ALA A 19 5.68 7.37 16.40
N SER A 20 6.55 8.29 16.03
CA SER A 20 7.67 8.03 15.13
C SER A 20 8.80 9.01 15.44
N SER A 21 9.40 8.83 16.62
CA SER A 21 10.70 9.42 16.96
C SER A 21 11.83 8.44 16.60
N GLU A 22 11.77 7.86 15.42
CA GLU A 22 12.91 7.12 14.89
C GLU A 22 13.89 8.13 14.29
N THR A 23 15.11 8.13 14.80
CA THR A 23 16.23 8.81 14.16
C THR A 23 16.36 8.28 12.73
N PRO A 24 16.18 9.12 11.70
CA PRO A 24 16.16 8.66 10.32
C PRO A 24 17.52 8.06 9.92
N PRO A 25 17.54 7.06 9.03
CA PRO A 25 18.74 6.31 8.70
C PRO A 25 19.83 7.23 8.12
N PRO A 26 21.12 6.96 8.41
CA PRO A 26 22.22 7.69 7.82
C PRO A 26 22.24 7.48 6.30
N PRO A 27 22.85 8.42 5.55
CA PRO A 27 22.95 8.28 4.11
C PRO A 27 23.73 7.01 3.72
N SER A 28 23.29 6.36 2.64
CA SER A 28 23.84 5.08 2.21
C SER A 28 25.35 5.20 1.95
N PRO A 29 26.16 4.27 2.47
CA PRO A 29 27.61 4.29 2.30
C PRO A 29 28.04 3.96 0.85
N SER A 30 27.11 3.53 0.00
CA SER A 30 27.36 3.20 -1.41
C SER A 30 26.09 3.43 -2.24
N PRO A 31 25.98 4.55 -2.99
CA PRO A 31 24.75 4.91 -3.74
C PRO A 31 24.62 4.24 -5.10
N GLY A 32 25.67 3.58 -5.59
CA GLY A 32 25.65 2.93 -6.90
C GLY A 32 24.68 1.75 -6.90
N THR A 33 23.77 1.74 -7.88
CA THR A 33 22.76 0.68 -8.03
C THR A 33 23.34 -0.65 -8.50
N GLY A 34 24.53 -0.63 -9.12
CA GLY A 34 25.16 -1.83 -9.67
C GLY A 34 24.42 -2.43 -10.87
N GLY A 35 23.39 -1.75 -11.38
CA GLY A 35 22.48 -2.21 -12.43
C GLY A 35 21.17 -1.39 -12.43
N ALA A 36 20.17 -1.85 -13.19
CA ALA A 36 18.85 -1.22 -13.22
C ALA A 36 18.15 -1.30 -11.86
N VAL A 37 17.40 -0.25 -11.49
CA VAL A 37 16.58 -0.25 -10.27
C VAL A 37 15.38 -1.19 -10.48
N PRO A 38 15.20 -2.24 -9.64
CA PRO A 38 14.07 -3.15 -9.79
C PRO A 38 12.73 -2.41 -9.69
N LEU A 39 11.84 -2.65 -10.66
CA LEU A 39 10.60 -1.88 -10.81
C LEU A 39 9.67 -2.04 -9.60
N ALA A 40 9.34 -3.28 -9.20
CA ALA A 40 8.35 -3.51 -8.12
C ALA A 40 8.72 -2.81 -6.79
N PRO A 41 9.95 -2.94 -6.23
CA PRO A 41 10.34 -2.19 -5.04
C PRO A 41 10.34 -0.67 -5.24
N ALA A 42 10.68 -0.18 -6.44
CA ALA A 42 10.64 1.25 -6.74
C ALA A 42 9.21 1.80 -6.78
N LEU A 43 8.27 1.04 -7.33
CA LEU A 43 6.85 1.40 -7.39
C LEU A 43 6.24 1.54 -6.00
N VAL A 44 6.64 0.74 -5.01
CA VAL A 44 6.18 0.89 -3.62
C VAL A 44 6.51 2.28 -3.08
N GLY A 45 7.78 2.71 -3.21
CA GLY A 45 8.21 4.04 -2.77
C GLY A 45 7.52 5.17 -3.53
N LEU A 46 7.32 4.99 -4.83
CA LEU A 46 6.66 5.96 -5.69
C LEU A 46 5.17 6.12 -5.36
N LEU A 47 4.43 5.01 -5.23
CA LEU A 47 3.03 5.01 -4.82
C LEU A 47 2.87 5.66 -3.45
N ARG A 48 3.71 5.29 -2.48
CA ARG A 48 3.71 5.89 -1.13
C ARG A 48 3.85 7.41 -1.22
N PHE A 49 4.79 7.89 -2.04
CA PHE A 49 5.02 9.32 -2.23
C PHE A 49 3.83 10.04 -2.87
N VAL A 50 3.27 9.52 -3.96
CA VAL A 50 2.14 10.13 -4.68
C VAL A 50 0.90 10.18 -3.78
N LEU A 51 0.54 9.05 -3.16
CA LEU A 51 -0.65 8.96 -2.29
C LEU A 51 -0.51 9.84 -1.04
N SER A 52 0.67 9.84 -0.40
CA SER A 52 0.91 10.68 0.79
C SER A 52 0.92 12.16 0.46
N SER A 53 1.47 12.53 -0.70
CA SER A 53 1.45 13.93 -1.18
C SER A 53 0.01 14.40 -1.42
N HIS A 54 -0.82 13.56 -2.04
CA HIS A 54 -2.25 13.84 -2.25
C HIS A 54 -3.03 13.99 -0.94
N LEU A 55 -2.73 13.18 0.08
CA LEU A 55 -3.34 13.33 1.40
C LEU A 55 -2.98 14.65 2.09
N ALA A 56 -1.73 15.09 1.93
CA ALA A 56 -1.24 16.33 2.52
C ALA A 56 -1.79 17.57 1.77
N SER A 57 -1.89 17.47 0.45
CA SER A 57 -2.40 18.53 -0.42
C SER A 57 -3.05 17.89 -1.66
N PRO A 58 -4.39 17.77 -1.68
CA PRO A 58 -5.10 17.10 -2.77
C PRO A 58 -4.74 17.66 -4.15
N ASP A 59 -4.31 16.76 -5.03
CA ASP A 59 -4.00 17.03 -6.42
C ASP A 59 -5.25 16.81 -7.29
N PRO A 60 -5.77 17.85 -7.98
CA PRO A 60 -6.89 17.71 -8.90
C PRO A 60 -6.64 16.70 -10.03
N ALA A 61 -5.38 16.41 -10.37
CA ALA A 61 -5.01 15.41 -11.37
C ALA A 61 -5.17 13.97 -10.86
N LEU A 62 -5.33 13.77 -9.54
CA LEU A 62 -5.53 12.46 -8.94
C LEU A 62 -6.96 12.36 -8.36
N PRO A 63 -7.95 11.87 -9.14
CA PRO A 63 -9.36 11.81 -8.73
C PRO A 63 -9.65 10.63 -7.77
N LEU A 64 -8.76 10.38 -6.80
CA LEU A 64 -8.95 9.41 -5.73
C LEU A 64 -9.37 10.13 -4.45
N PHE A 65 -10.33 9.55 -3.72
CA PHE A 65 -10.75 10.10 -2.44
C PHE A 65 -9.63 9.98 -1.39
N PRO A 66 -9.42 11.00 -0.52
CA PRO A 66 -8.43 10.92 0.54
C PRO A 66 -8.61 9.69 1.46
N SER A 67 -9.85 9.27 1.74
CA SER A 67 -10.12 8.07 2.54
C SER A 67 -9.72 6.76 1.86
N TYR A 68 -9.66 6.74 0.52
CA TYR A 68 -9.16 5.61 -0.26
C TYR A 68 -7.63 5.56 -0.19
N CYS A 69 -6.96 6.69 -0.43
CA CYS A 69 -5.50 6.79 -0.32
C CYS A 69 -4.99 6.47 1.09
N SER A 70 -5.68 6.96 2.12
CA SER A 70 -5.35 6.69 3.53
C SER A 70 -5.41 5.20 3.85
N ARG A 71 -6.40 4.47 3.32
CA ARG A 71 -6.52 3.01 3.51
C ARG A 71 -5.47 2.21 2.75
N LEU A 72 -5.14 2.61 1.52
CA LEU A 72 -4.05 1.99 0.76
C LEU A 72 -2.68 2.12 1.45
N LEU A 73 -2.50 3.16 2.27
CA LEU A 73 -1.27 3.43 3.01
C LEU A 73 -1.25 2.82 4.41
N LEU A 74 -2.26 2.03 4.79
CA LEU A 74 -2.23 1.30 6.05
C LEU A 74 -1.25 0.14 5.92
N ASP A 75 -0.17 0.18 6.70
CA ASP A 75 0.74 -0.94 6.84
C ASP A 75 0.07 -2.05 7.66
N ASP A 76 -0.06 -3.25 7.10
CA ASP A 76 -0.42 -4.50 7.80
C ASP A 76 0.73 -5.49 7.55
N ASP A 77 1.34 -5.98 8.63
CA ASP A 77 2.52 -6.86 8.58
C ASP A 77 2.30 -8.12 7.71
N ASP A 78 1.06 -8.57 7.54
CA ASP A 78 0.70 -9.78 6.78
C ASP A 78 0.01 -9.48 5.43
N ASP A 79 -0.40 -8.23 5.16
CA ASP A 79 -1.24 -7.88 4.01
C ASP A 79 -1.14 -6.40 3.60
N ASP A 80 0.07 -5.95 3.28
CA ASP A 80 0.30 -4.58 2.77
C ASP A 80 -0.32 -4.42 1.37
N GLN A 81 -1.39 -3.63 1.30
CA GLN A 81 -2.11 -3.34 0.06
C GLN A 81 -1.29 -2.55 -0.93
N LEU A 82 -0.41 -1.66 -0.45
CA LEU A 82 0.46 -0.86 -1.29
C LEU A 82 1.49 -1.75 -1.98
N GLU A 83 2.07 -2.71 -1.25
CA GLU A 83 3.00 -3.69 -1.82
C GLU A 83 2.30 -4.60 -2.83
N LYS A 84 1.10 -5.10 -2.51
CA LYS A 84 0.29 -5.89 -3.45
C LYS A 84 -0.04 -5.11 -4.72
N LEU A 85 -0.42 -3.83 -4.58
CA LEU A 85 -0.70 -2.96 -5.71
C LEU A 85 0.57 -2.73 -6.56
N ALA A 86 1.71 -2.45 -5.93
CA ALA A 86 2.98 -2.25 -6.61
C ALA A 86 3.44 -3.50 -7.37
N ALA A 87 3.35 -4.67 -6.74
CA ALA A 87 3.67 -5.95 -7.36
C ALA A 87 2.69 -6.28 -8.50
N GLY A 88 1.40 -6.03 -8.30
CA GLY A 88 0.37 -6.18 -9.32
C GLY A 88 0.66 -5.31 -10.54
N LEU A 89 0.96 -4.02 -10.33
CA LEU A 89 1.35 -3.10 -11.40
C LEU A 89 2.60 -3.59 -12.14
N ALA A 90 3.69 -3.88 -11.42
CA ALA A 90 4.94 -4.34 -12.03
C ALA A 90 4.73 -5.60 -12.90
N ARG A 91 3.98 -6.59 -12.40
CA ARG A 91 3.63 -7.78 -13.16
C ARG A 91 2.82 -7.44 -14.41
N CYS A 92 1.86 -6.51 -14.32
CA CYS A 92 1.07 -6.11 -15.50
C CYS A 92 1.93 -5.41 -16.56
N VAL A 93 2.94 -4.63 -16.14
CA VAL A 93 3.91 -4.02 -17.06
C VAL A 93 4.73 -5.09 -17.79
N GLU A 94 5.13 -6.15 -17.09
CA GLU A 94 5.91 -7.24 -17.66
C GLU A 94 5.09 -8.17 -18.57
N GLU A 95 3.88 -8.52 -18.15
CA GLU A 95 3.00 -9.44 -18.89
C GLU A 95 2.16 -8.76 -19.96
N GLY A 96 2.03 -7.43 -19.91
CA GLY A 96 1.21 -6.63 -20.83
C GLY A 96 -0.29 -6.85 -20.70
N ARG A 97 -0.76 -7.35 -19.55
CA ARG A 97 -2.17 -7.66 -19.29
C ARG A 97 -2.51 -7.46 -17.82
N LEU A 98 -3.78 -7.17 -17.54
CA LEU A 98 -4.28 -7.14 -16.16
C LEU A 98 -4.46 -8.55 -15.60
N PRO A 99 -4.49 -8.73 -14.27
CA PRO A 99 -4.78 -10.02 -13.68
C PRO A 99 -6.17 -10.47 -14.14
N VAL A 100 -6.28 -11.67 -14.71
CA VAL A 100 -7.58 -12.21 -15.13
C VAL A 100 -8.49 -12.29 -13.90
N ALA A 101 -9.69 -11.73 -13.98
CA ALA A 101 -10.70 -11.88 -12.92
C ALA A 101 -10.94 -13.37 -12.80
N ALA A 102 -10.99 -13.92 -11.58
CA ALA A 102 -11.30 -15.33 -11.42
C ALA A 102 -12.51 -15.65 -12.29
N ALA A 103 -12.28 -16.50 -13.29
CA ALA A 103 -13.26 -16.74 -14.31
C ALA A 103 -14.54 -17.20 -13.61
N ALA A 104 -15.65 -16.53 -13.90
CA ALA A 104 -17.00 -16.91 -13.50
C ALA A 104 -17.42 -18.31 -14.00
N ALA A 105 -16.47 -19.11 -14.52
CA ALA A 105 -16.67 -20.43 -15.08
C ALA A 105 -16.83 -21.54 -14.03
N ALA A 106 -16.54 -21.26 -12.74
CA ALA A 106 -16.79 -22.22 -11.66
C ALA A 106 -18.24 -22.08 -11.15
N ALA A 107 -18.99 -23.19 -11.17
CA ALA A 107 -20.34 -23.28 -10.63
C ALA A 107 -20.34 -23.05 -9.11
N GLY A 108 -20.38 -21.79 -8.66
CA GLY A 108 -20.36 -21.46 -7.23
C GLY A 108 -19.88 -20.06 -6.87
N ILE A 109 -19.38 -19.27 -7.82
CA ILE A 109 -18.90 -17.90 -7.58
C ILE A 109 -19.79 -16.89 -8.34
N PRO A 110 -20.14 -15.74 -7.74
CA PRO A 110 -20.85 -14.68 -8.46
C PRO A 110 -20.03 -14.21 -9.67
N ALA A 111 -20.67 -14.20 -10.84
CA ALA A 111 -20.05 -13.62 -12.02
C ALA A 111 -19.78 -12.13 -11.79
N GLY A 112 -18.59 -11.68 -12.19
CA GLY A 112 -18.31 -10.26 -12.32
C GLY A 112 -19.30 -9.61 -13.30
N GLU A 113 -19.55 -8.32 -13.14
CA GLU A 113 -19.99 -7.53 -14.29
C GLU A 113 -18.96 -7.76 -15.40
N ALA A 114 -19.43 -8.13 -16.59
CA ALA A 114 -18.59 -8.01 -17.77
C ALA A 114 -18.20 -6.53 -17.83
N GLY A 115 -16.96 -6.21 -17.46
CA GLY A 115 -16.40 -4.92 -17.80
C GLY A 115 -16.62 -4.75 -19.30
N SER A 116 -16.93 -3.53 -19.76
CA SER A 116 -16.78 -3.29 -21.20
C SER A 116 -15.35 -3.74 -21.51
N GLU A 117 -15.17 -4.77 -22.33
CA GLU A 117 -13.82 -5.26 -22.66
C GLU A 117 -12.94 -4.10 -23.15
N GLU A 118 -13.57 -3.05 -23.69
CA GLU A 118 -12.98 -1.76 -24.01
C GLU A 118 -12.28 -1.11 -22.81
N ARG A 119 -12.92 -1.02 -21.64
CA ARG A 119 -12.36 -0.41 -20.44
C ARG A 119 -11.20 -1.23 -19.86
N GLU A 120 -11.29 -2.56 -19.90
CA GLU A 120 -10.14 -3.40 -19.52
C GLU A 120 -8.97 -3.21 -20.48
N ARG A 121 -9.23 -3.14 -21.79
CA ARG A 121 -8.21 -2.83 -22.80
C ARG A 121 -7.60 -1.44 -22.63
N GLU A 122 -8.41 -0.44 -22.27
CA GLU A 122 -7.93 0.91 -21.95
C GLU A 122 -6.98 0.91 -20.75
N TRP A 123 -7.35 0.21 -19.67
CA TRP A 123 -6.48 0.06 -18.51
C TRP A 123 -5.18 -0.67 -18.85
N GLU A 124 -5.25 -1.77 -19.61
CA GLU A 124 -4.08 -2.51 -20.05
C GLU A 124 -3.15 -1.64 -20.91
N ALA A 125 -3.72 -0.88 -21.86
CA ALA A 125 -2.96 0.04 -22.70
C ALA A 125 -2.24 1.10 -21.87
N VAL A 126 -2.93 1.73 -20.91
CA VAL A 126 -2.32 2.74 -20.04
C VAL A 126 -1.25 2.15 -19.12
N VAL A 127 -1.50 0.99 -18.52
CA VAL A 127 -0.51 0.30 -17.67
C VAL A 127 0.73 -0.06 -18.48
N LEU A 128 0.55 -0.54 -19.71
CA LEU A 128 1.67 -0.86 -20.59
C LEU A 128 2.45 0.41 -21.00
N GLU A 129 1.76 1.47 -21.41
CA GLU A 129 2.39 2.72 -21.83
C GLU A 129 3.16 3.38 -20.66
N LYS A 130 2.45 3.71 -19.59
CA LYS A 130 2.98 4.44 -18.43
C LYS A 130 3.91 3.58 -17.61
N GLY A 131 3.65 2.28 -17.52
CA GLY A 131 4.54 1.32 -16.89
C GLY A 131 5.88 1.19 -17.60
N ASN A 132 5.90 1.13 -18.94
CA ASN A 132 7.15 1.13 -19.70
C ASN A 132 7.88 2.48 -19.66
N GLU A 133 7.15 3.58 -19.53
CA GLU A 133 7.74 4.89 -19.26
C GLU A 133 8.47 4.90 -17.90
N LEU A 134 7.81 4.45 -16.83
CA LEU A 134 8.42 4.28 -15.51
C LEU A 134 9.62 3.34 -15.54
N LYS A 135 9.50 2.20 -16.20
CA LYS A 135 10.58 1.23 -16.34
C LYS A 135 11.81 1.86 -17.01
N ARG A 136 11.63 2.56 -18.14
CA ARG A 136 12.72 3.28 -18.81
C ARG A 136 13.37 4.32 -17.92
N MET A 137 12.58 5.05 -17.13
CA MET A 137 13.10 6.01 -16.16
C MET A 137 13.99 5.33 -15.11
N TYR A 138 13.52 4.22 -14.52
CA TYR A 138 14.25 3.48 -13.48
C TYR A 138 15.46 2.70 -14.02
N ASP A 139 15.40 2.18 -15.24
CA ASP A 139 16.51 1.51 -15.93
C ASP A 139 17.66 2.50 -16.24
N ALA A 140 17.33 3.78 -16.44
CA ALA A 140 18.31 4.83 -16.70
C ALA A 140 18.99 5.38 -15.43
N VAL A 141 18.53 5.00 -14.23
CA VAL A 141 19.10 5.49 -12.97
C VAL A 141 20.45 4.83 -12.70
N GLU A 142 21.48 5.65 -12.51
CA GLU A 142 22.82 5.17 -12.18
C GLU A 142 23.09 5.16 -10.67
N PHE A 143 22.46 6.09 -9.94
CA PHE A 143 22.69 6.27 -8.51
C PHE A 143 21.41 6.56 -7.75
N GLU A 144 21.29 5.91 -6.62
CA GLU A 144 20.20 6.12 -5.67
C GLU A 144 20.68 6.80 -4.41
N LEU A 145 20.03 7.93 -4.09
CA LEU A 145 20.36 8.73 -2.94
C LEU A 145 19.15 8.90 -2.04
N HIS A 146 19.40 8.98 -0.74
CA HIS A 146 18.39 9.34 0.24
C HIS A 146 18.68 10.73 0.81
N VAL A 147 17.64 11.57 0.88
CA VAL A 147 17.69 12.92 1.42
C VAL A 147 16.53 13.13 2.38
N GLN A 148 16.81 13.73 3.53
CA GLN A 148 15.81 14.03 4.57
C GLN A 148 15.08 15.34 4.29
N GLU A 149 13.91 15.52 4.90
CA GLU A 149 13.25 16.83 4.95
C GLU A 149 14.05 17.83 5.81
N PRO A 150 14.05 19.14 5.48
CA PRO A 150 13.31 19.79 4.39
C PRO A 150 14.01 19.76 3.01
N TYR A 151 15.20 19.16 2.92
CA TYR A 151 16.04 19.24 1.72
C TYR A 151 15.44 18.48 0.53
N PHE A 152 14.71 17.40 0.80
CA PHE A 152 13.97 16.69 -0.24
C PHE A 152 12.91 17.59 -0.88
N THR A 153 12.08 18.26 -0.08
CA THR A 153 11.11 19.25 -0.57
C THR A 153 11.80 20.37 -1.37
N GLN A 154 12.94 20.87 -0.91
CA GLN A 154 13.69 21.93 -1.60
C GLN A 154 14.29 21.47 -2.94
N LEU A 155 14.81 20.24 -3.02
CA LEU A 155 15.28 19.63 -4.28
C LEU A 155 14.12 19.49 -5.26
N ARG A 156 12.97 18.99 -4.80
CA ARG A 156 11.76 18.85 -5.63
C ARG A 156 11.25 20.20 -6.16
N ALA A 157 11.30 21.23 -5.33
CA ALA A 157 10.92 22.60 -5.68
C ALA A 157 11.97 23.31 -6.57
N GLY A 158 13.18 22.77 -6.68
CA GLY A 158 14.29 23.38 -7.42
C GLY A 158 14.92 24.58 -6.71
N THR A 159 14.58 24.83 -5.44
CA THR A 159 15.20 25.88 -4.62
C THR A 159 16.59 25.46 -4.14
N LYS A 160 16.77 24.17 -3.84
CA LYS A 160 18.08 23.56 -3.60
C LYS A 160 18.58 22.93 -4.89
N LYS A 161 19.78 23.29 -5.33
CA LYS A 161 20.37 22.82 -6.60
C LYS A 161 21.70 22.11 -6.45
N VAL A 162 22.25 22.05 -5.24
CA VAL A 162 23.54 21.42 -4.99
C VAL A 162 23.40 20.47 -3.81
N GLU A 163 23.78 19.21 -4.02
CA GLU A 163 23.80 18.15 -3.01
C GLU A 163 25.24 17.88 -2.56
N GLY A 164 25.53 18.14 -1.29
CA GLY A 164 26.84 17.90 -0.70
C GLY A 164 26.99 16.46 -0.19
N ARG A 165 28.03 15.75 -0.60
CA ARG A 165 28.33 14.38 -0.15
C ARG A 165 29.80 14.21 0.14
N LEU A 166 30.15 13.32 1.06
CA LEU A 166 31.54 12.92 1.24
C LEU A 166 32.05 12.24 -0.04
N ALA A 167 33.26 12.58 -0.49
CA ALA A 167 33.85 12.05 -1.72
C ALA A 167 34.40 10.61 -1.53
N ALA A 168 33.53 9.68 -1.13
CA ALA A 168 33.88 8.32 -0.75
C ALA A 168 33.07 7.28 -1.56
N GLY A 169 33.66 6.10 -1.78
CA GLY A 169 32.97 4.97 -2.41
C GLY A 169 32.36 5.30 -3.78
N ASN A 170 31.14 4.83 -4.02
CA ASN A 170 30.42 5.01 -5.28
C ASN A 170 30.05 6.47 -5.57
N TYR A 171 30.08 7.39 -4.60
CA TYR A 171 29.87 8.82 -4.87
C TYR A 171 30.92 9.41 -5.81
N ASN A 172 32.16 8.88 -5.80
CA ASN A 172 33.23 9.33 -6.70
C ASN A 172 32.98 8.96 -8.17
N ARG A 173 31.98 8.12 -8.46
CA ARG A 173 31.62 7.73 -9.82
C ARG A 173 30.53 8.62 -10.43
N ILE A 174 29.91 9.48 -9.61
CA ILE A 174 28.90 10.43 -10.10
C ILE A 174 29.61 11.45 -10.98
N ALA A 175 29.12 11.63 -12.19
CA ALA A 175 29.67 12.57 -13.16
C ALA A 175 28.58 13.45 -13.76
N GLU A 176 28.98 14.50 -14.47
CA GLU A 176 28.06 15.28 -15.28
C GLU A 176 27.32 14.37 -16.28
N GLY A 177 26.01 14.60 -16.41
CA GLY A 177 25.13 13.75 -17.22
C GLY A 177 24.54 12.56 -16.48
N SER A 178 25.04 12.18 -15.29
CA SER A 178 24.47 11.08 -14.53
C SER A 178 23.03 11.38 -14.08
N LEU A 179 22.19 10.33 -14.05
CA LEU A 179 20.82 10.41 -13.54
C LEU A 179 20.74 9.88 -12.10
N LEU A 180 20.26 10.74 -11.20
CA LEU A 180 20.08 10.43 -9.78
C LEU A 180 18.61 10.19 -9.45
N LEU A 181 18.34 9.17 -8.63
CA LEU A 181 17.03 8.92 -8.04
C LEU A 181 17.07 9.20 -6.54
N PHE A 182 16.33 10.22 -6.12
CA PHE A 182 16.19 10.60 -4.72
C PHE A 182 14.93 9.99 -4.11
N ASN A 183 15.09 9.35 -2.95
CA ASN A 183 13.99 8.75 -2.17
C ASN A 183 13.04 7.91 -3.03
N LYS A 184 13.59 7.18 -4.01
CA LYS A 184 12.86 6.31 -4.96
C LYS A 184 11.83 6.99 -5.86
N CYS A 185 11.67 8.32 -5.82
CA CYS A 185 10.55 9.01 -6.49
C CYS A 185 10.90 10.30 -7.24
N LEU A 186 12.06 10.92 -6.97
CA LEU A 186 12.46 12.18 -7.61
C LEU A 186 13.70 11.96 -8.49
N LEU A 187 13.58 12.20 -9.79
CA LEU A 187 14.71 12.16 -10.71
C LEU A 187 15.37 13.52 -10.83
N LEU A 188 16.70 13.55 -10.80
CA LEU A 188 17.51 14.75 -11.05
C LEU A 188 18.72 14.43 -11.93
N ASN A 189 18.99 15.29 -12.91
CA ASN A 189 20.19 15.22 -13.75
C ASN A 189 21.34 15.95 -13.07
N VAL A 190 22.53 15.34 -13.08
CA VAL A 190 23.76 15.99 -12.63
C VAL A 190 24.25 16.97 -13.69
N GLN A 191 24.33 18.24 -13.30
CA GLN A 191 24.82 19.34 -14.13
C GLN A 191 26.33 19.55 -14.00
N ALA A 192 26.88 19.33 -12.80
CA ALA A 192 28.31 19.44 -12.55
C ALA A 192 28.66 18.74 -11.23
N VAL A 193 29.89 18.26 -11.13
CA VAL A 193 30.45 17.73 -9.88
C VAL A 193 31.74 18.49 -9.57
N ARG A 194 31.81 19.12 -8.40
CA ARG A 194 33.01 19.83 -7.92
C ARG A 194 33.51 19.20 -6.63
N LYS A 195 34.84 19.15 -6.47
CA LYS A 195 35.49 18.59 -5.29
C LYS A 195 36.11 19.69 -4.45
N TYR A 196 35.91 19.62 -3.14
CA TYR A 196 36.42 20.55 -2.14
C TYR A 196 37.16 19.79 -1.05
N ALA A 197 38.08 20.46 -0.33
CA ALA A 197 38.78 19.86 0.79
C ALA A 197 37.87 19.71 2.02
N SER A 198 36.87 20.58 2.16
CA SER A 198 35.95 20.58 3.30
C SER A 198 34.52 21.00 2.94
N PHE A 199 33.54 20.66 3.79
CA PHE A 199 32.17 21.15 3.69
C PHE A 199 32.12 22.68 3.88
N SER A 200 33.00 23.24 4.71
CA SER A 200 33.05 24.69 4.91
C SER A 200 33.48 25.41 3.64
N GLU A 201 34.51 24.89 2.96
CA GLU A 201 34.98 25.45 1.69
C GLU A 201 33.90 25.32 0.61
N MET A 202 33.27 24.14 0.51
CA MET A 202 32.15 23.92 -0.40
C MET A 202 31.03 24.95 -0.18
N LEU A 203 30.61 25.19 1.07
CA LEU A 203 29.55 26.15 1.39
C LEU A 203 29.93 27.62 1.17
N GLN A 204 31.23 27.94 1.16
CA GLN A 204 31.71 29.29 0.84
C GLN A 204 31.77 29.52 -0.67
N ALA A 205 32.19 28.49 -1.42
CA ALA A 205 32.36 28.57 -2.86
C ALA A 205 31.05 28.44 -3.62
N GLU A 206 30.17 27.55 -3.17
CA GLU A 206 28.81 27.41 -3.68
C GLU A 206 27.92 28.48 -3.06
N MET A 207 27.07 29.16 -3.85
CA MET A 207 26.16 30.15 -3.28
C MET A 207 25.27 29.48 -2.21
N ILE A 208 25.35 29.96 -0.96
CA ILE A 208 24.65 29.41 0.20
C ILE A 208 23.13 29.26 -0.06
N SER A 209 22.54 30.09 -0.92
CA SER A 209 21.14 30.00 -1.32
C SER A 209 20.79 28.74 -2.12
N GLU A 210 21.78 28.06 -2.73
CA GLU A 210 21.61 26.82 -3.49
C GLU A 210 22.05 25.56 -2.72
N VAL A 211 22.77 25.73 -1.60
CA VAL A 211 23.26 24.67 -0.69
C VAL A 211 22.65 24.81 0.70
N LEU A 212 21.48 24.25 0.90
CA LEU A 212 20.91 24.03 2.23
C LEU A 212 21.12 22.55 2.56
N PRO A 213 21.78 22.15 3.66
CA PRO A 213 22.07 22.90 4.91
C PRO A 213 23.53 23.26 5.22
N GLY A 214 23.70 24.15 6.20
CA GLY A 214 25.01 24.51 6.78
C GLY A 214 25.77 23.36 7.45
N VAL A 215 27.07 23.60 7.72
CA VAL A 215 28.06 22.59 8.17
C VAL A 215 27.57 21.69 9.32
N GLY A 216 26.85 22.25 10.30
CA GLY A 216 26.38 21.52 11.48
C GLY A 216 25.44 20.35 11.17
N VAL A 217 24.81 20.33 10.00
CA VAL A 217 23.99 19.19 9.56
C VAL A 217 24.85 18.06 9.00
N TYR A 218 25.90 18.37 8.23
CA TYR A 218 26.84 17.36 7.73
C TYR A 218 27.57 16.63 8.86
N ARG A 219 27.86 17.33 9.97
CA ARG A 219 28.48 16.76 11.17
C ARG A 219 27.63 15.69 11.88
N LYS A 220 26.32 15.64 11.62
CA LYS A 220 25.46 14.55 12.11
C LYS A 220 25.72 13.23 11.39
N PHE A 221 26.32 13.29 10.19
CA PHE A 221 26.50 12.14 9.30
C PHE A 221 27.97 11.79 9.04
N TYR A 222 28.86 12.78 9.05
CA TYR A 222 30.28 12.61 8.69
C TYR A 222 31.19 13.22 9.76
N THR A 223 32.21 12.46 10.15
CA THR A 223 33.25 12.92 11.07
C THR A 223 34.30 13.76 10.34
N GLU A 224 35.02 14.59 11.07
CA GLU A 224 36.05 15.48 10.51
C GLU A 224 37.22 14.69 9.93
N GLU A 225 37.56 13.55 10.52
CA GLU A 225 38.61 12.67 10.03
C GLU A 225 38.25 12.11 8.65
N LYS A 226 36.99 11.69 8.47
CA LYS A 226 36.51 11.20 7.17
C LYS A 226 36.48 12.32 6.14
N GLU A 227 36.01 13.51 6.51
CA GLU A 227 36.06 14.68 5.63
C GLU A 227 37.48 15.01 5.19
N SER A 228 38.42 15.10 6.12
CA SER A 228 39.82 15.37 5.81
C SER A 228 40.46 14.28 4.95
N LEU A 229 40.04 13.02 5.10
CA LEU A 229 40.58 11.90 4.34
C LEU A 229 40.07 11.85 2.91
N TYR A 230 38.77 12.08 2.70
CA TYR A 230 38.12 11.87 1.40
C TYR A 230 37.89 13.17 0.62
N GLY A 231 37.69 14.28 1.31
CA GLY A 231 37.15 15.53 0.78
C GLY A 231 35.63 15.46 0.57
N VAL A 232 35.09 16.48 -0.08
CA VAL A 232 33.64 16.67 -0.27
C VAL A 232 33.33 16.87 -1.75
N LEU A 233 32.21 16.33 -2.21
CA LEU A 233 31.61 16.58 -3.52
C LEU A 233 30.42 17.53 -3.39
N ALA A 234 30.42 18.58 -4.21
CA ALA A 234 29.23 19.35 -4.54
C ALA A 234 28.65 18.82 -5.85
N ILE A 235 27.47 18.21 -5.78
CA ILE A 235 26.77 17.63 -6.92
C ILE A 235 25.68 18.62 -7.32
N SER A 236 25.93 19.40 -8.37
CA SER A 236 24.93 20.33 -8.92
C SER A 236 23.91 19.54 -9.73
N VAL A 237 22.63 19.82 -9.50
CA VAL A 237 21.50 19.05 -10.04
C VAL A 237 20.43 19.95 -10.64
N SER A 238 19.74 19.43 -11.64
CA SER A 238 18.56 20.04 -12.26
C SER A 238 17.42 19.04 -12.36
N LYS A 239 16.18 19.53 -12.29
CA LYS A 239 15.00 18.68 -12.43
C LYS A 239 14.62 18.48 -13.91
N PRO A 240 14.66 17.26 -14.46
CA PRO A 240 14.11 16.98 -15.79
C PRO A 240 12.58 17.15 -15.79
N THR A 241 12.02 17.46 -16.96
CA THR A 241 10.58 17.65 -17.15
C THR A 241 9.79 16.38 -16.84
N ALA A 242 10.28 15.23 -17.29
CA ALA A 242 9.66 13.94 -17.03
C ALA A 242 10.04 13.47 -15.61
N GLN A 243 9.04 13.05 -14.83
CA GLN A 243 9.22 12.63 -13.45
C GLN A 243 8.36 11.40 -13.15
N PRO A 244 8.88 10.41 -12.38
CA PRO A 244 8.14 9.19 -12.08
C PRO A 244 6.82 9.49 -11.38
N TYR A 245 6.78 10.49 -10.49
CA TYR A 245 5.57 10.82 -9.75
C TYR A 245 4.48 11.44 -10.63
N ILE A 246 4.84 12.09 -11.74
CA ILE A 246 3.85 12.60 -12.72
C ILE A 246 3.25 11.41 -13.47
N THR A 247 4.10 10.55 -14.03
CA THR A 247 3.68 9.35 -14.76
C THR A 247 2.83 8.42 -13.89
N MET A 248 3.18 8.27 -12.60
CA MET A 248 2.38 7.51 -11.64
C MET A 248 1.02 8.17 -11.36
N THR A 249 0.96 9.49 -11.15
CA THR A 249 -0.31 10.19 -10.98
C THR A 249 -1.24 9.98 -12.17
N GLU A 250 -0.73 10.10 -13.40
CA GLU A 250 -1.49 9.86 -14.63
C GLU A 250 -2.00 8.40 -14.73
N LEU A 251 -1.15 7.43 -14.38
CA LEU A 251 -1.51 6.02 -14.34
C LEU A 251 -2.64 5.78 -13.33
N LEU A 252 -2.50 6.27 -12.10
CA LEU A 252 -3.51 6.10 -11.05
C LEU A 252 -4.83 6.79 -11.41
N ALA A 253 -4.78 7.97 -12.02
CA ALA A 253 -5.94 8.71 -12.47
C ALA A 253 -6.71 7.97 -13.57
N SER A 254 -5.99 7.36 -14.51
CA SER A 254 -6.58 6.60 -15.61
C SER A 254 -7.23 5.29 -15.16
N LEU A 255 -6.60 4.60 -14.20
CA LEU A 255 -7.18 3.39 -13.61
C LEU A 255 -8.42 3.71 -12.76
N GLY A 256 -8.34 4.77 -11.96
CA GLY A 256 -9.32 5.08 -10.92
C GLY A 256 -9.46 3.95 -9.90
N SER A 257 -10.39 4.08 -8.96
CA SER A 257 -10.58 3.06 -7.92
C SER A 257 -11.02 1.71 -8.45
N ASP A 258 -11.75 1.67 -9.57
CA ASP A 258 -12.14 0.43 -10.26
C ASP A 258 -10.91 -0.35 -10.75
N GLY A 259 -10.02 0.30 -11.51
CA GLY A 259 -8.82 -0.34 -12.06
C GLY A 259 -7.81 -0.74 -10.98
N LEU A 260 -7.68 0.09 -9.93
CA LEU A 260 -6.86 -0.25 -8.76
C LEU A 260 -7.45 -1.44 -7.99
N GLY A 261 -8.77 -1.49 -7.80
CA GLY A 261 -9.46 -2.65 -7.23
C GLY A 261 -9.20 -3.92 -8.05
N ARG A 262 -9.22 -3.81 -9.38
CA ARG A 262 -8.91 -4.92 -10.29
C ARG A 262 -7.49 -5.47 -10.09
N LEU A 263 -6.50 -4.60 -9.92
CA LEU A 263 -5.11 -4.98 -9.63
C LEU A 263 -4.96 -5.65 -8.26
N LEU A 264 -5.79 -5.25 -7.29
CA LEU A 264 -5.88 -5.86 -5.97
C LEU A 264 -6.69 -7.17 -5.94
N GLY A 265 -7.18 -7.65 -7.10
CA GLY A 265 -7.94 -8.89 -7.21
C GLY A 265 -9.42 -8.77 -6.85
N MET A 266 -9.95 -7.54 -6.70
CA MET A 266 -11.38 -7.33 -6.51
C MET A 266 -12.14 -7.57 -7.80
N VAL A 267 -13.33 -8.16 -7.66
CA VAL A 267 -14.28 -8.38 -8.74
C VAL A 267 -15.40 -7.36 -8.62
N LYS A 268 -15.66 -6.63 -9.71
CA LYS A 268 -16.78 -5.70 -9.78
C LYS A 268 -18.06 -6.45 -10.12
N THR A 269 -19.14 -6.18 -9.41
CA THR A 269 -20.49 -6.72 -9.67
C THR A 269 -21.53 -5.61 -9.54
N ALA A 270 -22.76 -5.91 -9.94
CA ALA A 270 -23.90 -5.04 -9.63
C ALA A 270 -23.97 -4.83 -8.11
N GLY A 271 -23.96 -3.56 -7.69
CA GLY A 271 -23.97 -3.18 -6.28
C GLY A 271 -22.60 -3.15 -5.60
N THR A 272 -21.48 -3.31 -6.33
CA THR A 272 -20.14 -3.02 -5.81
C THR A 272 -20.08 -1.58 -5.30
N VAL A 273 -19.54 -1.41 -4.09
CA VAL A 273 -19.36 -0.11 -3.47
C VAL A 273 -18.15 0.56 -4.11
N GLN A 274 -18.35 1.79 -4.58
CA GLN A 274 -17.28 2.62 -5.11
C GLN A 274 -16.20 2.85 -4.04
N ASP A 275 -14.93 2.83 -4.44
CA ASP A 275 -13.78 3.02 -3.54
C ASP A 275 -13.70 1.97 -2.41
N GLY A 276 -14.31 0.80 -2.60
CA GLY A 276 -14.08 -0.37 -1.77
C GLY A 276 -12.60 -0.79 -1.83
N LEU A 277 -12.03 -1.11 -0.68
CA LEU A 277 -10.72 -1.77 -0.56
C LEU A 277 -10.86 -2.94 0.40
N PRO A 278 -10.17 -4.06 0.17
CA PRO A 278 -10.18 -5.17 1.11
C PRO A 278 -9.84 -4.69 2.53
N PRO A 279 -10.49 -5.18 3.59
CA PRO A 279 -10.02 -4.91 4.93
C PRO A 279 -8.68 -5.60 5.20
N PRO A 280 -7.85 -5.09 6.13
CA PRO A 280 -6.61 -5.75 6.51
C PRO A 280 -6.86 -7.17 7.03
N ARG A 281 -5.99 -8.13 6.66
CA ARG A 281 -6.17 -9.55 7.00
C ARG A 281 -6.25 -9.76 8.52
N SER A 282 -5.42 -9.02 9.26
CA SER A 282 -5.41 -9.01 10.72
C SER A 282 -6.79 -8.65 11.32
N VAL A 283 -7.48 -7.65 10.75
CA VAL A 283 -8.82 -7.23 11.17
C VAL A 283 -9.84 -8.33 10.91
N LEU A 284 -9.80 -8.95 9.72
CA LEU A 284 -10.70 -10.05 9.36
C LEU A 284 -10.58 -11.22 10.34
N ILE A 285 -9.34 -11.69 10.60
CA ILE A 285 -9.06 -12.79 11.53
C ILE A 285 -9.51 -12.42 12.95
N SER A 286 -9.15 -11.23 13.43
CA SER A 286 -9.50 -10.81 14.80
C SER A 286 -11.01 -10.78 15.02
N SER A 287 -11.78 -10.34 14.02
CA SER A 287 -13.24 -10.26 14.11
C SER A 287 -13.90 -11.65 14.19
N CYS A 288 -13.35 -12.64 13.48
CA CYS A 288 -13.80 -14.02 13.51
C CYS A 288 -13.56 -14.68 14.88
N MET A 289 -12.47 -14.30 15.55
CA MET A 289 -12.05 -14.87 16.83
C MET A 289 -12.65 -14.18 18.06
N LYS A 290 -13.56 -13.23 17.88
CA LYS A 290 -14.32 -12.64 18.99
C LYS A 290 -15.17 -13.70 19.68
N LEU A 291 -15.25 -13.61 21.01
CA LEU A 291 -16.03 -14.52 21.84
C LEU A 291 -17.52 -14.34 21.58
N HIS A 292 -18.21 -15.44 21.30
CA HIS A 292 -19.65 -15.45 21.13
C HIS A 292 -20.32 -15.30 22.50
N GLN A 293 -21.09 -14.22 22.66
CA GLN A 293 -21.79 -13.88 23.91
C GLN A 293 -20.84 -13.83 25.13
N PRO A 294 -19.94 -12.84 25.19
CA PRO A 294 -18.87 -12.79 26.20
C PRO A 294 -19.38 -12.69 27.66
N ASN A 295 -20.66 -12.36 27.84
CA ASN A 295 -21.30 -12.24 29.15
C ASN A 295 -21.86 -13.57 29.68
N VAL A 296 -21.74 -14.68 28.94
CA VAL A 296 -22.22 -16.00 29.34
C VAL A 296 -21.08 -16.84 29.90
N ASN A 297 -21.14 -17.12 31.21
CA ASN A 297 -20.12 -17.91 31.90
C ASN A 297 -20.04 -19.34 31.33
N GLY A 298 -18.82 -19.78 30.99
CA GLY A 298 -18.55 -21.12 30.49
C GLY A 298 -18.70 -21.29 28.97
N CYS A 299 -19.17 -20.28 28.24
CA CYS A 299 -19.17 -20.28 26.77
C CYS A 299 -17.83 -19.72 26.28
N SER A 300 -17.02 -20.56 25.63
CA SER A 300 -15.72 -20.15 25.06
C SER A 300 -15.71 -20.13 23.53
N LEU A 301 -16.88 -20.34 22.92
CA LEU A 301 -17.05 -20.47 21.48
C LEU A 301 -16.86 -19.11 20.79
N THR A 302 -16.16 -19.06 19.66
CA THR A 302 -16.02 -17.82 18.87
C THR A 302 -17.22 -17.59 17.96
N ASP A 303 -17.40 -16.35 17.48
CA ASP A 303 -18.43 -16.03 16.48
C ASP A 303 -18.26 -16.87 15.21
N ALA A 304 -17.01 -17.10 14.77
CA ALA A 304 -16.72 -18.00 13.65
C ALA A 304 -17.15 -19.45 13.95
N ALA A 305 -16.77 -20.02 15.09
CA ALA A 305 -17.20 -21.38 15.45
C ALA A 305 -18.73 -21.50 15.55
N ARG A 306 -19.40 -20.45 16.05
CA ARG A 306 -20.86 -20.45 16.15
C ARG A 306 -21.52 -20.40 14.78
N ALA A 307 -20.96 -19.63 13.85
CA ALA A 307 -21.42 -19.62 12.47
C ALA A 307 -21.19 -21.00 11.82
N LEU A 308 -20.00 -21.57 11.98
CA LEU A 308 -19.63 -22.86 11.39
C LEU A 308 -20.57 -24.00 11.81
N ALA A 309 -20.99 -24.02 13.08
CA ALA A 309 -21.96 -25.00 13.58
C ALA A 309 -23.27 -25.04 12.75
N LYS A 310 -23.66 -23.92 12.12
CA LYS A 310 -24.84 -23.87 11.26
C LYS A 310 -24.59 -24.52 9.90
N HIS A 311 -23.37 -24.47 9.38
CA HIS A 311 -23.01 -24.94 8.04
C HIS A 311 -22.64 -26.42 8.00
N VAL A 312 -21.96 -26.93 9.03
CA VAL A 312 -21.54 -28.34 9.11
C VAL A 312 -22.72 -29.31 9.09
N HIS A 313 -23.88 -28.90 9.61
CA HIS A 313 -25.09 -29.72 9.56
C HIS A 313 -25.85 -29.65 8.22
N ARG A 314 -25.42 -28.78 7.30
CA ARG A 314 -26.18 -28.43 6.10
C ARG A 314 -25.43 -28.71 4.80
N SER A 315 -24.11 -28.72 4.82
CA SER A 315 -23.31 -29.22 3.70
C SER A 315 -23.19 -30.74 3.74
N SER A 316 -23.68 -31.42 2.70
CA SER A 316 -23.65 -32.88 2.59
C SER A 316 -22.31 -33.44 2.14
N ASP A 317 -21.40 -32.59 1.67
CA ASP A 317 -20.11 -32.98 1.10
C ASP A 317 -18.95 -32.96 2.12
N GLY A 318 -19.21 -32.48 3.33
CA GLY A 318 -18.23 -32.42 4.41
C GLY A 318 -17.18 -31.31 4.26
N TRP A 319 -17.33 -30.34 3.35
CA TRP A 319 -16.33 -29.29 3.10
C TRP A 319 -15.94 -28.51 4.37
N TRP A 320 -16.93 -28.22 5.21
CA TRP A 320 -16.76 -27.50 6.49
C TRP A 320 -16.15 -28.34 7.63
N GLY A 321 -15.82 -29.60 7.38
CA GLY A 321 -15.25 -30.51 8.37
C GLY A 321 -16.23 -31.02 9.42
N SER A 322 -15.70 -31.63 10.47
CA SER A 322 -16.48 -32.32 11.52
C SER A 322 -16.57 -31.50 12.81
N PHE A 323 -17.74 -30.96 13.13
CA PHE A 323 -17.97 -30.06 14.26
C PHE A 323 -18.33 -30.80 15.57
N HIS A 324 -17.35 -31.50 16.15
CA HIS A 324 -17.52 -32.27 17.39
C HIS A 324 -16.42 -31.96 18.42
N GLY A 325 -16.66 -32.31 19.69
CA GLY A 325 -15.71 -32.13 20.78
C GLY A 325 -15.83 -30.80 21.53
N SER A 326 -14.75 -30.40 22.20
CA SER A 326 -14.70 -29.19 23.04
C SER A 326 -14.78 -27.90 22.22
N ASP A 327 -15.16 -26.80 22.88
CA ASP A 327 -15.16 -25.46 22.27
C ASP A 327 -13.79 -25.09 21.70
N VAL A 328 -12.70 -25.47 22.35
CA VAL A 328 -11.33 -25.27 21.84
C VAL A 328 -11.15 -25.90 20.46
N ARG A 329 -11.58 -27.16 20.28
CA ARG A 329 -11.47 -27.86 18.99
C ARG A 329 -12.36 -27.23 17.93
N LYS A 330 -13.57 -26.80 18.30
CA LYS A 330 -14.51 -26.12 17.39
C LYS A 330 -13.97 -24.77 16.93
N ASN A 331 -13.37 -24.00 17.84
CA ASN A 331 -12.72 -22.73 17.54
C ASN A 331 -11.50 -22.92 16.64
N GLN A 332 -10.70 -23.95 16.91
CA GLN A 332 -9.56 -24.29 16.06
C GLN A 332 -10.01 -24.64 14.63
N LEU A 333 -11.01 -25.50 14.47
CA LEU A 333 -11.57 -25.83 13.15
C LEU A 333 -12.06 -24.57 12.41
N ALA A 334 -12.78 -23.69 13.10
CA ALA A 334 -13.25 -22.44 12.51
C ALA A 334 -12.08 -21.53 12.08
N SER A 335 -11.00 -21.47 12.86
CA SER A 335 -9.79 -20.73 12.50
C SER A 335 -9.09 -21.33 11.27
N GLU A 336 -8.96 -22.66 11.21
CA GLU A 336 -8.36 -23.35 10.06
C GLU A 336 -9.14 -23.09 8.76
N ILE A 337 -10.48 -23.06 8.85
CA ILE A 337 -11.34 -22.75 7.71
C ILE A 337 -11.21 -21.29 7.27
N ILE A 338 -11.18 -20.33 8.21
CA ILE A 338 -10.96 -18.92 7.88
C ILE A 338 -9.59 -18.72 7.22
N ASP A 339 -8.54 -19.34 7.75
CA ASP A 339 -7.21 -19.28 7.16
C ASP A 339 -7.18 -19.88 5.74
N ARG A 340 -7.86 -21.02 5.54
CA ARG A 340 -8.05 -21.62 4.21
C ARG A 340 -8.74 -20.66 3.25
N LEU A 341 -9.89 -20.09 3.64
CA LEU A 341 -10.65 -19.15 2.81
C LEU A 341 -9.83 -17.91 2.43
N LEU A 342 -9.04 -17.37 3.36
CA LEU A 342 -8.20 -16.20 3.12
C LEU A 342 -6.96 -16.53 2.26
N ARG A 343 -6.41 -17.75 2.37
CA ARG A 343 -5.25 -18.19 1.56
C ARG A 343 -5.65 -18.58 0.14
N GLU A 344 -6.78 -19.26 -0.02
CA GLU A 344 -7.26 -19.79 -1.30
C GLU A 344 -8.27 -18.85 -1.98
N CYS A 345 -8.44 -17.63 -1.45
CA CYS A 345 -9.34 -16.63 -1.98
C CYS A 345 -9.03 -16.37 -3.46
N CYS A 346 -10.01 -16.64 -4.32
CA CYS A 346 -9.93 -16.36 -5.76
C CYS A 346 -10.91 -15.27 -6.19
N TRP A 347 -11.88 -14.94 -5.34
CA TRP A 347 -12.87 -13.91 -5.61
C TRP A 347 -13.08 -13.08 -4.34
N MET A 348 -13.08 -11.76 -4.48
CA MET A 348 -13.45 -10.86 -3.39
C MET A 348 -14.17 -9.62 -3.92
N ASN A 349 -15.05 -9.06 -3.10
CA ASN A 349 -15.78 -7.83 -3.45
C ASN A 349 -16.26 -7.11 -2.18
N ILE A 350 -16.49 -5.79 -2.31
CA ILE A 350 -17.29 -5.02 -1.36
C ILE A 350 -18.57 -4.61 -2.08
N HIS A 351 -19.70 -5.12 -1.62
CA HIS A 351 -20.98 -4.94 -2.32
C HIS A 351 -22.15 -4.79 -1.35
N LEU A 352 -23.23 -4.22 -1.84
CA LEU A 352 -24.48 -4.06 -1.09
C LEU A 352 -25.25 -5.39 -1.05
N THR A 353 -25.50 -5.91 0.15
CA THR A 353 -26.38 -7.07 0.37
C THR A 353 -27.48 -6.71 1.35
N GLN A 354 -28.70 -7.16 1.10
CA GLN A 354 -29.75 -7.11 2.12
C GLN A 354 -29.62 -8.30 3.09
N PRO A 355 -30.00 -8.15 4.38
CA PRO A 355 -30.40 -6.92 5.07
C PRO A 355 -29.23 -6.08 5.63
N TYR A 356 -27.97 -6.44 5.33
CA TYR A 356 -26.79 -5.93 6.04
C TYR A 356 -26.22 -4.61 5.52
N GLY A 357 -26.61 -4.16 4.33
CA GLY A 357 -25.96 -3.04 3.65
C GLY A 357 -24.63 -3.46 3.02
N PRO A 358 -23.60 -2.61 3.02
CA PRO A 358 -22.32 -2.93 2.40
C PRO A 358 -21.51 -3.95 3.22
N VAL A 359 -21.01 -4.97 2.53
CA VAL A 359 -20.27 -6.08 3.13
C VAL A 359 -19.01 -6.38 2.35
N TYR A 360 -17.98 -6.87 3.03
CA TYR A 360 -16.83 -7.49 2.39
C TYR A 360 -17.05 -9.00 2.30
N GLU A 361 -16.85 -9.57 1.12
CA GLU A 361 -17.07 -10.99 0.85
C GLU A 361 -15.88 -11.57 0.10
N ILE A 362 -15.49 -12.78 0.49
CA ILE A 362 -14.48 -13.58 -0.21
C ILE A 362 -15.04 -14.96 -0.55
N ARG A 363 -14.54 -15.55 -1.63
CA ARG A 363 -14.85 -16.92 -2.04
C ARG A 363 -13.63 -17.64 -2.59
N VAL A 364 -13.58 -18.94 -2.32
CA VAL A 364 -12.64 -19.90 -2.93
C VAL A 364 -13.22 -20.50 -4.19
N HIS A 365 -12.43 -21.28 -4.92
CA HIS A 365 -12.77 -21.80 -6.25
C HIS A 365 -14.08 -22.63 -6.25
N GLU A 366 -14.29 -23.42 -5.21
CA GLU A 366 -15.49 -24.24 -5.00
C GLU A 366 -16.74 -23.43 -4.65
N GLY A 367 -16.63 -22.10 -4.49
CA GLY A 367 -17.73 -21.18 -4.20
C GLY A 367 -17.99 -20.93 -2.72
N TYR A 368 -17.42 -21.74 -1.83
CA TYR A 368 -17.47 -21.49 -0.39
C TYR A 368 -16.82 -20.16 -0.02
N GLY A 369 -17.33 -19.50 1.01
CA GLY A 369 -16.89 -18.14 1.33
C GLY A 369 -17.16 -17.70 2.75
N ALA A 370 -16.81 -16.45 3.00
CA ALA A 370 -17.04 -15.76 4.25
C ALA A 370 -17.36 -14.29 4.00
N ARG A 371 -18.10 -13.69 4.95
CA ARG A 371 -18.57 -12.32 4.86
C ARG A 371 -18.33 -11.56 6.15
N TRP A 372 -17.97 -10.30 6.00
CA TRP A 372 -17.79 -9.32 7.08
C TRP A 372 -18.55 -8.03 6.78
N SER A 373 -18.67 -7.15 7.77
CA SER A 373 -18.93 -5.74 7.50
C SER A 373 -17.90 -5.19 6.51
N GLN A 374 -18.25 -4.12 5.78
CA GLN A 374 -17.36 -3.51 4.78
C GLN A 374 -15.94 -3.21 5.30
N ASP A 375 -15.79 -2.86 6.57
CA ASP A 375 -14.53 -2.53 7.22
C ASP A 375 -13.83 -3.75 7.86
N GLY A 376 -14.39 -4.96 7.71
CA GLY A 376 -13.88 -6.19 8.30
C GLY A 376 -14.09 -6.34 9.81
N SER A 377 -14.58 -5.31 10.50
CA SER A 377 -14.59 -5.26 11.98
C SER A 377 -15.58 -6.24 12.62
N LYS A 378 -16.57 -6.71 11.85
CA LYS A 378 -17.59 -7.67 12.29
C LYS A 378 -17.70 -8.83 11.30
N PHE A 379 -17.44 -10.04 11.78
CA PHE A 379 -17.77 -11.25 11.06
C PHE A 379 -19.30 -11.45 10.98
N ILE A 380 -19.81 -11.68 9.76
CA ILE A 380 -21.24 -11.87 9.50
C ILE A 380 -21.56 -13.36 9.42
N GLY A 381 -20.75 -14.13 8.71
CA GLY A 381 -20.94 -15.58 8.59
C GLY A 381 -20.21 -16.21 7.41
N PHE A 382 -20.33 -17.53 7.33
CA PHE A 382 -19.87 -18.32 6.20
C PHE A 382 -20.91 -18.35 5.08
N LEU A 383 -20.47 -18.74 3.89
CA LEU A 383 -21.26 -18.73 2.67
C LEU A 383 -21.11 -20.07 1.95
N GLU A 384 -22.25 -20.63 1.57
CA GLU A 384 -22.32 -21.77 0.64
C GLU A 384 -22.04 -21.32 -0.80
N PRO A 385 -21.69 -22.25 -1.71
CA PRO A 385 -21.54 -21.97 -3.12
C PRO A 385 -22.76 -21.25 -3.70
N TYR A 386 -22.51 -20.26 -4.54
CA TYR A 386 -23.56 -19.48 -5.19
C TYR A 386 -24.46 -20.37 -6.06
N SER A 387 -25.77 -20.22 -5.90
CA SER A 387 -26.78 -20.87 -6.73
C SER A 387 -27.78 -19.82 -7.24
N PRO A 388 -28.08 -19.78 -8.56
CA PRO A 388 -29.05 -18.84 -9.14
C PRO A 388 -30.45 -18.92 -8.51
N GLU A 389 -30.84 -20.12 -8.04
CA GLU A 389 -32.14 -20.37 -7.39
C GLU A 389 -32.09 -20.22 -5.87
N GLY A 390 -30.93 -19.83 -5.31
CA GLY A 390 -30.68 -19.77 -3.88
C GLY A 390 -31.69 -18.89 -3.16
N PHE A 391 -31.96 -17.68 -3.69
CA PHE A 391 -32.94 -16.75 -3.13
C PHE A 391 -34.36 -17.36 -3.04
N SER A 392 -34.81 -18.02 -4.10
CA SER A 392 -36.14 -18.64 -4.18
C SER A 392 -36.30 -19.87 -3.29
N LYS A 393 -35.19 -20.53 -2.93
CA LYS A 393 -35.16 -21.68 -2.02
C LYS A 393 -34.81 -21.29 -0.57
N GLY A 394 -34.88 -20.00 -0.25
CA GLY A 394 -34.60 -19.46 1.08
C GLY A 394 -33.12 -19.52 1.47
N TRP A 395 -32.25 -19.74 0.49
CA TRP A 395 -30.88 -20.24 0.60
C TRP A 395 -30.88 -21.49 1.49
N LYS A 396 -30.67 -22.67 0.90
CA LYS A 396 -30.16 -23.79 1.71
C LYS A 396 -28.74 -23.40 2.11
N HIS A 397 -28.65 -22.55 3.13
CA HIS A 397 -27.46 -22.34 3.94
C HIS A 397 -27.01 -23.66 4.55
#